data_AF-X0TCI1-F1
#
_entry.id   AF-X0TCI1-F1
#
_cell.length_a   1.000
_cell.length_b   1.000
_cell.length_c   1.000
_cell.angle_alpha   90.00
_cell.angle_beta   90.00
_cell.angle_gamma   90.00
#
_symmetry.space_group_name_H-M   'P 1'
#
loop_
_entity.id
_entity.type
_entity.pdbx_description
1 polymer ?
#
loop_
_entity_poly.entity_id
_entity_poly.type
_entity_poly.pdbx_seq_one_letter_code
_entity_poly.pdbx_strand_id
1 'polypeptide(L)'
;QIELDSYIPFVKENLCRGCGDCVTVCEYDACQLVQTNGDIFASHIDPEICRGCGTCVTFCPSSAIQPGRYTSDWLSFKFNNIDSKKRNIVVFSCNWNGADFEKVNASKYKNTNFIFIQTMCTGRIESTFILRAIEEGADGVLVVGCSADECHYEFGARRFAETYAKVKQLAHMLGYDKKCIEYETISDKNTDKFVEVVNNYARKFK
;
A
#
# COMPACT_ATOMS: atom_id res chain seq x y z
N GLN A 1 -13.39 -14.58 -7.06
CA GLN A 1 -12.94 -13.62 -8.09
C GLN A 1 -13.13 -12.24 -7.50
N ILE A 2 -12.09 -11.41 -7.45
CA ILE A 2 -12.17 -10.07 -6.85
C ILE A 2 -12.87 -9.16 -7.85
N GLU A 3 -14.00 -8.56 -7.47
CA GLU A 3 -14.69 -7.55 -8.30
C GLU A 3 -13.83 -6.27 -8.33
N LEU A 4 -13.27 -5.98 -9.50
CA LEU A 4 -12.42 -4.80 -9.75
C LEU A 4 -13.16 -3.49 -9.41
N ASP A 5 -14.48 -3.47 -9.57
CA ASP A 5 -15.37 -2.33 -9.29
C ASP A 5 -15.26 -1.87 -7.83
N SER A 6 -14.99 -2.79 -6.89
CA SER A 6 -14.78 -2.46 -5.48
C SER A 6 -13.51 -1.63 -5.20
N TYR A 7 -12.61 -1.50 -6.17
CA TYR A 7 -11.33 -0.80 -6.01
C TYR A 7 -11.26 0.52 -6.76
N ILE A 8 -12.30 0.87 -7.52
CA ILE A 8 -12.37 2.14 -8.23
C ILE A 8 -12.40 3.27 -7.18
N PRO A 9 -11.42 4.19 -7.19
CA PRO A 9 -11.42 5.33 -6.30
C PRO A 9 -12.55 6.31 -6.63
N PHE A 10 -13.05 7.02 -5.63
CA PHE A 10 -14.06 8.07 -5.80
C PHE A 10 -13.56 9.41 -5.24
N VAL A 11 -14.11 10.52 -5.73
CA VAL A 11 -13.66 11.86 -5.38
C VAL A 11 -14.68 12.54 -4.46
N LYS A 12 -14.22 13.02 -3.30
CA LYS A 12 -14.95 13.96 -2.45
C LYS A 12 -14.74 15.37 -2.96
N GLU A 13 -15.65 15.85 -3.80
CA GLU A 13 -15.54 17.14 -4.49
C GLU A 13 -15.28 18.32 -3.54
N ASN A 14 -15.93 18.33 -2.37
CA ASN A 14 -15.77 19.38 -1.37
C ASN A 14 -14.35 19.47 -0.75
N LEU A 15 -13.53 18.43 -0.92
CA LEU A 15 -12.13 18.41 -0.51
C LEU A 15 -11.16 18.56 -1.70
N CYS A 16 -11.67 18.49 -2.93
CA CYS A 16 -10.85 18.55 -4.13
C CYS A 16 -10.40 19.99 -4.40
N ARG A 17 -9.11 20.19 -4.65
CA ARG A 17 -8.55 21.50 -4.99
C ARG A 17 -8.41 21.74 -6.50
N GLY A 18 -8.78 20.77 -7.33
CA GLY A 18 -8.62 20.87 -8.78
C GLY A 18 -7.17 21.02 -9.25
N CYS A 19 -6.18 20.52 -8.49
CA CYS A 19 -4.76 20.71 -8.80
C CYS A 19 -4.27 19.91 -10.02
N GLY A 20 -4.93 18.80 -10.35
CA GLY A 20 -4.59 17.97 -11.51
C GLY A 20 -3.55 16.88 -11.27
N ASP A 21 -3.00 16.72 -10.05
CA ASP A 21 -1.98 15.68 -9.78
C ASP A 21 -2.46 14.27 -10.14
N CYS A 22 -3.74 13.97 -9.88
CA CYS A 22 -4.36 12.70 -10.24
C CYS A 22 -4.39 12.43 -11.75
N VAL A 23 -4.54 13.48 -12.56
CA VAL A 23 -4.50 13.41 -14.02
C VAL A 23 -3.07 13.10 -14.46
N THR A 24 -2.09 13.83 -13.92
CA THR A 24 -0.67 13.66 -14.28
C THR A 24 -0.13 12.27 -13.97
N VAL A 25 -0.58 11.61 -12.90
CA VAL A 25 -0.05 10.29 -12.49
C VAL A 25 -0.84 9.10 -13.04
N CYS A 26 -1.96 9.34 -13.72
CA CYS A 26 -2.81 8.28 -14.26
C CYS A 26 -2.25 7.77 -15.58
N GLU A 27 -1.67 6.57 -15.57
CA GLU A 27 -1.14 5.90 -16.78
C GLU A 27 -2.24 5.31 -17.69
N TYR A 28 -3.51 5.53 -17.34
CA TYR A 28 -4.67 4.98 -18.05
C TYR A 28 -5.64 6.06 -18.52
N ASP A 29 -5.30 7.35 -18.33
CA ASP A 29 -6.14 8.49 -18.70
C ASP A 29 -7.57 8.47 -18.10
N ALA A 30 -7.74 7.78 -16.97
CA ALA A 30 -9.03 7.65 -16.29
C ALA A 30 -9.38 8.89 -15.44
N CYS A 31 -8.43 9.79 -15.16
CA CYS A 31 -8.66 10.97 -14.32
C CYS A 31 -8.75 12.23 -15.18
N GLN A 32 -9.77 13.07 -14.96
CA GLN A 32 -9.96 14.35 -15.65
C GLN A 32 -10.38 15.44 -14.66
N LEU A 33 -10.13 16.71 -14.97
CA LEU A 33 -10.72 17.83 -14.24
C LEU A 33 -12.00 18.28 -14.95
N VAL A 34 -13.11 18.25 -14.23
CA VAL A 34 -14.43 18.66 -14.73
C VAL A 34 -14.94 19.85 -13.91
N GLN A 35 -15.65 20.75 -14.57
CA GLN A 35 -16.32 21.86 -13.91
C GLN A 35 -17.54 21.33 -13.16
N THR A 36 -17.67 21.64 -11.86
CA THR A 36 -18.78 21.15 -11.04
C THR A 36 -19.80 22.25 -10.76
N ASN A 37 -19.36 23.40 -10.23
CA ASN A 37 -20.21 24.54 -9.90
C ASN A 37 -19.47 25.87 -10.12
N GLY A 38 -20.00 26.74 -10.99
CA GLY A 38 -19.34 28.01 -11.33
C GLY A 38 -17.92 27.75 -11.84
N ASP A 39 -16.93 28.53 -11.40
CA ASP A 39 -15.53 28.37 -11.83
C ASP A 39 -14.75 27.29 -11.03
N ILE A 40 -15.44 26.42 -10.30
CA ILE A 40 -14.82 25.34 -9.50
C ILE A 40 -14.63 24.09 -10.37
N PHE A 41 -13.40 23.58 -10.37
CA PHE A 41 -13.03 22.32 -11.00
C PHE A 41 -12.74 21.26 -9.95
N ALA A 42 -13.25 20.04 -10.17
CA ALA A 42 -12.94 18.87 -9.37
C ALA A 42 -12.47 17.72 -10.26
N SER A 43 -11.72 16.79 -9.67
CA SER A 43 -11.36 15.56 -10.38
C SER A 43 -12.58 14.66 -10.55
N HIS A 44 -12.75 14.13 -11.76
CA HIS A 44 -13.62 13.01 -12.09
C HIS A 44 -12.75 11.80 -12.44
N ILE A 45 -13.17 10.61 -12.03
CA ILE A 45 -12.51 9.34 -12.36
C ILE A 45 -13.50 8.49 -13.14
N ASP A 46 -13.16 8.17 -14.38
CA ASP A 46 -13.98 7.32 -15.24
C ASP A 46 -13.87 5.86 -14.77
N PRO A 47 -14.97 5.26 -14.26
CA PRO A 47 -14.96 3.90 -13.75
C PRO A 47 -14.76 2.84 -14.86
N GLU A 48 -15.10 3.13 -16.12
CA GLU A 48 -14.98 2.17 -17.22
C GLU A 48 -13.52 1.98 -17.67
N ILE A 49 -12.71 3.03 -17.53
CA ILE A 49 -11.29 3.03 -17.90
C ILE A 49 -10.39 2.70 -16.71
N CYS A 50 -10.82 3.07 -15.50
CA CYS A 50 -10.02 2.92 -14.29
C CYS A 50 -9.66 1.46 -14.00
N ARG A 51 -8.35 1.20 -13.82
CA ARG A 51 -7.83 -0.14 -13.48
C ARG A 51 -7.73 -0.43 -11.98
N GLY A 52 -8.21 0.48 -11.13
CA GLY A 52 -8.21 0.32 -9.67
C GLY A 52 -6.82 0.27 -9.02
N CYS A 53 -5.76 0.77 -9.70
CA CYS A 53 -4.39 0.71 -9.18
C CYS A 53 -4.16 1.60 -7.93
N GLY A 54 -4.99 2.63 -7.75
CA GLY A 54 -4.98 3.50 -6.58
C GLY A 54 -3.87 4.56 -6.53
N THR A 55 -3.10 4.77 -7.61
CA THR A 55 -2.05 5.81 -7.65
C THR A 55 -2.61 7.21 -7.37
N CYS A 56 -3.75 7.58 -7.97
CA CYS A 56 -4.36 8.89 -7.76
C CYS A 56 -4.73 9.14 -6.28
N VAL A 57 -5.06 8.10 -5.53
CA VAL A 57 -5.32 8.18 -4.09
C VAL A 57 -4.04 8.59 -3.35
N THR A 58 -2.93 7.92 -3.65
CA THR A 58 -1.61 8.19 -3.06
C THR A 58 -1.11 9.61 -3.34
N PHE A 59 -1.38 10.13 -4.54
CA PHE A 59 -0.87 11.44 -4.97
C PHE A 59 -1.81 12.61 -4.62
N CYS A 60 -3.02 12.37 -4.14
CA CYS A 60 -3.96 13.45 -3.84
C CYS A 60 -3.54 14.21 -2.56
N PRO A 61 -3.05 15.46 -2.67
CA PRO A 61 -2.49 16.17 -1.51
C PRO A 61 -3.57 16.66 -0.53
N SER A 62 -4.83 16.73 -0.95
CA SER A 62 -5.96 17.08 -0.10
C SER A 62 -6.72 15.87 0.43
N SER A 63 -6.27 14.65 0.09
CA SER A 63 -6.99 13.40 0.39
C SER A 63 -8.44 13.40 -0.11
N ALA A 64 -8.75 14.19 -1.15
CA ALA A 64 -10.07 14.24 -1.75
C ALA A 64 -10.43 12.92 -2.46
N ILE A 65 -9.44 12.25 -3.04
CA ILE A 65 -9.64 10.95 -3.69
C ILE A 65 -9.58 9.88 -2.61
N GLN A 66 -10.66 9.14 -2.46
CA GLN A 66 -10.81 8.05 -1.51
C GLN A 66 -10.75 6.72 -2.26
N PRO A 67 -10.11 5.69 -1.69
CA PRO A 67 -10.07 4.41 -2.35
C PRO A 67 -11.44 3.71 -2.21
N GLY A 68 -11.86 2.96 -3.23
CA GLY A 68 -13.14 2.20 -3.18
C GLY A 68 -13.16 1.15 -2.06
N ARG A 69 -11.99 0.58 -1.74
CA ARG A 69 -11.71 -0.26 -0.57
C ARG A 69 -10.44 0.21 0.13
N TYR A 70 -10.31 -0.09 1.42
CA TYR A 70 -9.16 0.30 2.25
C TYR A 70 -9.06 1.82 2.52
N THR A 71 -10.15 2.40 3.02
CA THR A 71 -10.14 3.79 3.52
C THR A 71 -9.13 3.97 4.66
N SER A 72 -8.78 5.22 4.98
CA SER A 72 -7.94 5.57 6.15
C SER A 72 -8.42 4.88 7.45
N ASP A 73 -9.73 4.72 7.59
CA ASP A 73 -10.37 4.11 8.75
C ASP A 73 -10.07 2.61 8.81
N TRP A 74 -10.02 1.95 7.65
CA TRP A 74 -9.69 0.53 7.57
C TRP A 74 -8.24 0.23 7.97
N LEU A 75 -7.28 1.08 7.58
CA LEU A 75 -5.89 0.95 8.02
C LEU A 75 -5.76 1.15 9.53
N SER A 76 -6.46 2.15 10.06
CA SER A 76 -6.50 2.40 11.51
C SER A 76 -7.07 1.19 12.26
N PHE A 77 -8.14 0.58 11.74
CA PHE A 77 -8.70 -0.66 12.29
C PHE A 77 -7.68 -1.82 12.27
N LYS A 78 -6.86 -1.93 11.22
CA LYS A 78 -5.81 -2.95 11.17
C LYS A 78 -4.74 -2.72 12.23
N PHE A 79 -4.31 -1.47 12.45
CA PHE A 79 -3.33 -1.13 13.47
C PHE A 79 -3.85 -1.31 14.90
N ASN A 80 -5.15 -1.24 15.13
CA ASN A 80 -5.74 -1.62 16.43
C ASN A 80 -5.49 -3.10 16.82
N ASN A 81 -5.04 -3.95 15.89
CA ASN A 81 -4.66 -5.34 16.18
C ASN A 81 -3.20 -5.47 16.65
N ILE A 82 -2.46 -4.37 16.79
CA ILE A 82 -1.13 -4.39 17.41
C ILE A 82 -1.28 -4.81 18.87
N ASP A 83 -0.58 -5.87 19.24
CA ASP A 83 -0.61 -6.47 20.58
C ASP A 83 0.68 -6.10 21.32
N SER A 84 0.58 -5.23 22.32
CA SER A 84 1.70 -4.79 23.16
C SER A 84 2.47 -5.92 23.85
N LYS A 85 1.90 -7.13 23.97
CA LYS A 85 2.54 -8.29 24.60
C LYS A 85 3.27 -9.20 23.61
N LYS A 86 3.13 -8.93 22.31
CA LYS A 86 3.72 -9.72 21.24
C LYS A 86 4.61 -8.84 20.39
N ARG A 87 5.42 -9.51 19.57
CA ARG A 87 6.13 -8.87 18.49
C ARG A 87 5.20 -8.63 17.32
N ASN A 88 5.04 -7.40 16.87
CA ASN A 88 4.11 -7.04 15.81
C ASN A 88 4.87 -6.85 14.49
N ILE A 89 4.52 -7.66 13.49
CA ILE A 89 5.05 -7.53 12.13
C ILE A 89 3.89 -7.19 11.20
N VAL A 90 3.92 -5.98 10.65
CA VAL A 90 2.95 -5.55 9.64
C VAL A 90 3.46 -5.92 8.27
N VAL A 91 2.67 -6.66 7.51
CA VAL A 91 3.02 -7.12 6.17
C VAL A 91 2.06 -6.52 5.16
N PHE A 92 2.54 -5.59 4.36
CA PHE A 92 1.82 -5.11 3.18
C PHE A 92 2.14 -5.99 1.99
N SER A 93 1.13 -6.36 1.19
CA SER A 93 1.34 -7.08 -0.06
C SER A 93 0.45 -6.54 -1.17
N CYS A 94 0.97 -6.53 -2.41
CA CYS A 94 0.09 -6.37 -3.56
C CYS A 94 -0.73 -7.66 -3.81
N ASN A 95 -1.78 -7.54 -4.61
CA ASN A 95 -2.67 -8.64 -4.96
C ASN A 95 -2.01 -9.64 -5.93
N TRP A 96 -1.08 -9.15 -6.76
CA TRP A 96 -0.64 -9.86 -7.96
C TRP A 96 0.68 -10.63 -7.80
N ASN A 97 1.32 -10.59 -6.64
CA ASN A 97 2.62 -11.24 -6.39
C ASN A 97 2.53 -12.70 -5.92
N GLY A 98 1.32 -13.27 -5.85
CA GLY A 98 1.11 -14.64 -5.35
C GLY A 98 1.01 -14.75 -3.83
N ALA A 99 0.73 -13.65 -3.14
CA ALA A 99 0.54 -13.65 -1.68
C ALA A 99 -0.58 -14.57 -1.22
N ASP A 100 -0.26 -15.39 -0.22
CA ASP A 100 -1.17 -16.26 0.50
C ASP A 100 -0.84 -16.12 2.00
N PHE A 101 -1.66 -15.34 2.70
CA PHE A 101 -1.42 -15.05 4.11
C PHE A 101 -1.75 -16.24 5.02
N GLU A 102 -2.66 -17.12 4.60
CA GLU A 102 -3.08 -18.28 5.38
C GLU A 102 -1.97 -19.34 5.45
N LYS A 103 -1.15 -19.43 4.41
CA LYS A 103 0.02 -20.33 4.37
C LYS A 103 1.24 -19.80 5.13
N VAL A 104 1.22 -18.55 5.60
CA VAL A 104 2.31 -18.06 6.46
C VAL A 104 2.27 -18.85 7.77
N ASN A 105 3.40 -19.47 8.10
CA ASN A 105 3.52 -20.37 9.24
C ASN A 105 3.58 -19.59 10.57
N ALA A 106 2.48 -18.92 10.93
CA ALA A 106 2.36 -18.13 12.15
C ALA A 106 2.55 -19.00 13.41
N SER A 107 2.18 -20.28 13.37
CA SER A 107 2.33 -21.20 14.50
C SER A 107 3.79 -21.49 14.89
N LYS A 108 4.73 -21.36 13.94
CA LYS A 108 6.18 -21.41 14.19
C LYS A 108 6.70 -20.18 14.95
N TYR A 109 5.99 -19.06 14.91
CA TYR A 109 6.37 -17.81 15.56
C TYR A 109 5.36 -17.45 16.66
N LYS A 110 5.28 -18.28 17.71
CA LYS A 110 4.26 -18.18 18.78
C LYS A 110 4.14 -16.81 19.46
N ASN A 111 5.23 -16.04 19.50
CA ASN A 111 5.27 -14.69 20.10
C ASN A 111 5.23 -13.56 19.05
N THR A 112 4.92 -13.87 17.80
CA THR A 112 4.79 -12.89 16.72
C THR A 112 3.33 -12.78 16.29
N ASN A 113 2.83 -11.56 16.28
CA ASN A 113 1.55 -11.16 15.73
C ASN A 113 1.79 -10.61 14.32
N PHE A 114 1.29 -11.32 13.31
CA PHE A 114 1.34 -10.85 11.92
C PHE A 114 0.07 -10.09 11.57
N ILE A 115 0.23 -8.88 11.05
CA ILE A 115 -0.88 -8.03 10.59
C ILE A 115 -0.76 -7.89 9.08
N PHE A 116 -1.58 -8.63 8.34
CA PHE A 116 -1.56 -8.61 6.89
C PHE A 116 -2.49 -7.54 6.31
N ILE A 117 -1.94 -6.75 5.38
CA ILE A 117 -2.63 -5.69 4.65
C ILE A 117 -2.41 -5.93 3.16
N GLN A 118 -3.49 -6.30 2.46
CA GLN A 118 -3.45 -6.45 1.00
C GLN A 118 -3.88 -5.15 0.33
N THR A 119 -3.23 -4.82 -0.79
CA THR A 119 -3.61 -3.74 -1.70
C THR A 119 -3.56 -4.27 -3.12
N MET A 120 -4.15 -3.57 -4.11
CA MET A 120 -4.02 -4.00 -5.50
C MET A 120 -2.58 -3.88 -6.01
N CYS A 121 -1.84 -2.88 -5.55
CA CYS A 121 -0.50 -2.58 -6.02
C CYS A 121 0.37 -2.04 -4.90
N THR A 122 1.66 -2.39 -4.88
CA THR A 122 2.61 -1.75 -3.96
C THR A 122 2.75 -0.25 -4.20
N GLY A 123 2.50 0.24 -5.42
CA GLY A 123 2.45 1.67 -5.72
C GLY A 123 1.36 2.44 -4.93
N ARG A 124 0.39 1.75 -4.33
CA ARG A 124 -0.61 2.35 -3.43
C ARG A 124 -0.07 2.58 -2.02
N ILE A 125 1.00 1.89 -1.63
CA ILE A 125 1.53 1.95 -0.26
C ILE A 125 2.30 3.26 -0.09
N GLU A 126 1.77 4.13 0.76
CA GLU A 126 2.34 5.43 1.09
C GLU A 126 3.41 5.33 2.18
N SER A 127 4.34 6.29 2.19
CA SER A 127 5.31 6.47 3.27
C SER A 127 4.65 6.60 4.63
N THR A 128 3.53 7.31 4.69
CA THR A 128 2.73 7.57 5.88
C THR A 128 2.21 6.28 6.50
N PHE A 129 1.78 5.30 5.70
CA PHE A 129 1.27 4.01 6.23
C PHE A 129 2.38 3.18 6.88
N ILE A 130 3.57 3.19 6.28
CA ILE A 130 4.73 2.47 6.82
C ILE A 130 5.19 3.11 8.13
N LEU A 131 5.36 4.43 8.14
CA LEU A 131 5.80 5.16 9.32
C LEU A 131 4.77 5.08 10.45
N ARG A 132 3.48 5.23 10.12
CA ARG A 132 2.40 5.09 11.10
C ARG A 132 2.34 3.70 11.71
N ALA A 133 2.56 2.63 10.93
CA ALA A 133 2.61 1.28 11.50
C ALA A 133 3.67 1.17 12.62
N ILE A 134 4.84 1.79 12.43
CA ILE A 134 5.91 1.81 13.44
C ILE A 134 5.51 2.68 14.64
N GLU A 135 4.95 3.87 14.39
CA GLU A 135 4.47 4.78 15.43
C GLU A 135 3.42 4.12 16.34
N GLU A 136 2.53 3.30 15.76
CA GLU A 136 1.49 2.56 16.47
C GLU A 136 2.05 1.31 17.20
N GLY A 137 3.34 1.01 17.10
CA GLY A 137 4.03 -0.04 17.85
C GLY A 137 4.41 -1.30 17.07
N ALA A 138 4.46 -1.25 15.73
CA ALA A 138 5.03 -2.34 14.95
C ALA A 138 6.55 -2.45 15.16
N ASP A 139 7.03 -3.66 15.48
CA ASP A 139 8.46 -3.96 15.56
C ASP A 139 9.11 -4.00 14.17
N GLY A 140 8.33 -4.38 13.16
CA GLY A 140 8.78 -4.43 11.78
C GLY A 140 7.66 -4.28 10.76
N VAL A 141 7.97 -3.59 9.66
CA VAL A 141 7.11 -3.45 8.50
C VAL A 141 7.77 -4.09 7.29
N LEU A 142 7.09 -5.06 6.69
CA LEU A 142 7.51 -5.70 5.45
C LEU A 142 6.55 -5.30 4.35
N VAL A 143 7.10 -4.86 3.22
CA VAL A 143 6.33 -4.72 1.98
C VAL A 143 6.77 -5.79 1.00
N VAL A 144 5.82 -6.53 0.44
CA VAL A 144 6.08 -7.55 -0.57
C VAL A 144 5.34 -7.20 -1.86
N GLY A 145 6.07 -7.12 -2.96
CA GLY A 145 5.51 -6.75 -4.26
C GLY A 145 5.88 -7.70 -5.38
N CYS A 146 5.38 -7.42 -6.58
CA CYS A 146 5.93 -7.99 -7.81
C CYS A 146 7.34 -7.43 -8.03
N SER A 147 8.17 -8.15 -8.78
CA SER A 147 9.36 -7.58 -9.41
C SER A 147 8.96 -6.44 -10.36
N ALA A 148 9.92 -5.56 -10.69
CA ALA A 148 9.66 -4.46 -11.62
C ALA A 148 9.23 -4.96 -13.00
N ASP A 149 9.89 -6.02 -13.49
CA ASP A 149 9.66 -6.59 -14.83
C ASP A 149 8.33 -7.34 -14.96
N GLU A 150 7.74 -7.79 -13.85
CA GLU A 150 6.48 -8.54 -13.83
C GLU A 150 5.36 -7.79 -13.10
N CYS A 151 5.50 -6.48 -12.93
CA CYS A 151 4.47 -5.67 -12.29
C CYS A 151 3.18 -5.72 -13.12
N HIS A 152 2.07 -6.12 -12.51
CA HIS A 152 0.77 -6.19 -13.19
C HIS A 152 0.32 -4.86 -13.81
N TYR A 153 0.68 -3.75 -13.17
CA TYR A 153 0.38 -2.40 -13.66
C TYR A 153 1.59 -1.75 -14.34
N GLU A 154 2.72 -2.45 -14.53
CA GLU A 154 3.95 -2.01 -15.21
C GLU A 154 4.76 -0.90 -14.50
N PHE A 155 4.12 0.01 -13.74
CA PHE A 155 4.79 1.14 -13.07
C PHE A 155 4.87 0.99 -11.54
N GLY A 156 4.01 0.16 -10.95
CA GLY A 156 3.74 0.19 -9.51
C GLY A 156 4.92 -0.19 -8.63
N ALA A 157 5.64 -1.26 -8.99
CA ALA A 157 6.82 -1.72 -8.27
C ALA A 157 7.95 -0.68 -8.32
N ARG A 158 8.19 -0.08 -9.49
CA ARG A 158 9.18 0.99 -9.68
C ARG A 158 8.87 2.22 -8.80
N ARG A 159 7.62 2.70 -8.83
CA ARG A 159 7.17 3.82 -7.98
C ARG A 159 7.37 3.52 -6.50
N PHE A 160 7.03 2.31 -6.06
CA PHE A 160 7.21 1.94 -4.67
C PHE A 160 8.68 1.83 -4.25
N ALA A 161 9.57 1.37 -5.15
CA ALA A 161 11.01 1.35 -4.87
C ALA A 161 11.56 2.76 -4.54
N GLU A 162 11.09 3.79 -5.25
CA GLU A 162 11.42 5.19 -4.95
C GLU A 162 10.86 5.64 -3.59
N THR A 163 9.61 5.30 -3.29
CA THR A 163 8.98 5.56 -1.98
C THR A 163 9.74 4.87 -0.85
N TYR A 164 10.12 3.61 -1.02
CA TYR A 164 10.88 2.84 -0.04
C TYR A 164 12.25 3.47 0.25
N ALA A 165 12.97 3.93 -0.78
CA ALA A 165 14.24 4.64 -0.59
C ALA A 165 14.07 5.89 0.29
N LYS A 166 13.02 6.67 0.06
CA LYS A 166 12.68 7.87 0.86
C LYS A 166 12.32 7.49 2.29
N VAL A 167 11.43 6.52 2.47
CA VAL A 167 11.00 6.03 3.80
C VAL A 167 12.17 5.52 4.63
N LYS A 168 13.10 4.78 4.02
CA LYS A 168 14.27 4.24 4.73
C LYS A 168 15.19 5.35 5.24
N GLN A 169 15.34 6.43 4.47
CA GLN A 169 16.08 7.61 4.91
C GLN A 169 15.36 8.33 6.06
N LEU A 170 14.05 8.55 5.91
CA LEU A 170 13.22 9.19 6.94
C LEU A 170 13.24 8.39 8.26
N ALA A 171 13.05 7.07 8.19
CA ALA A 171 13.06 6.20 9.36
C ALA A 171 14.40 6.28 10.11
N HIS A 172 15.51 6.29 9.38
CA HIS A 172 16.85 6.47 9.97
C HIS A 172 17.02 7.85 10.63
N MET A 173 16.51 8.93 10.01
CA MET A 173 16.54 10.28 10.59
C MET A 173 15.72 10.37 11.87
N LEU A 174 14.62 9.62 11.96
CA LEU A 174 13.75 9.53 13.13
C LEU A 174 14.29 8.59 14.22
N GLY A 175 15.46 7.95 14.00
CA GLY A 175 16.11 7.07 14.97
C GLY A 175 15.65 5.61 14.94
N TYR A 176 14.86 5.20 13.95
CA TYR A 176 14.46 3.81 13.78
C TYR A 176 15.57 2.98 13.13
N ASP A 177 15.68 1.71 13.54
CA ASP A 177 16.65 0.76 12.97
C ASP A 177 16.35 0.53 11.48
N LYS A 178 17.37 0.57 10.62
CA LYS A 178 17.21 0.33 9.16
C LYS A 178 16.58 -1.02 8.84
N LYS A 179 16.65 -2.00 9.74
CA LYS A 179 16.06 -3.33 9.56
C LYS A 179 14.55 -3.39 9.86
N CYS A 180 13.97 -2.33 10.45
CA CYS A 180 12.55 -2.32 10.81
C CYS A 180 11.63 -2.12 9.59
N ILE A 181 12.16 -1.72 8.44
CA ILE A 181 11.41 -1.57 7.19
C ILE A 181 12.16 -2.28 6.08
N GLU A 182 11.53 -3.27 5.47
CA GLU A 182 12.05 -3.98 4.31
C GLU A 182 11.05 -4.03 3.16
N TYR A 183 11.58 -4.00 1.95
CA TYR A 183 10.82 -4.18 0.72
C TYR A 183 11.44 -5.35 -0.04
N GLU A 184 10.64 -6.36 -0.31
CA GLU A 184 11.02 -7.58 -1.04
C GLU A 184 10.12 -7.75 -2.27
N THR A 185 10.68 -8.33 -3.33
CA THR A 185 9.96 -8.55 -4.59
C THR A 185 9.94 -10.01 -4.96
N ILE A 186 8.82 -10.47 -5.52
CA ILE A 186 8.61 -11.84 -5.96
C ILE A 186 8.35 -11.84 -7.46
N SER A 187 9.16 -12.62 -8.18
CA SER A 187 8.91 -13.03 -9.56
C SER A 187 8.11 -14.33 -9.61
N ASP A 188 7.43 -14.56 -10.73
CA ASP A 188 6.62 -15.73 -11.08
C ASP A 188 5.35 -15.90 -10.24
N LYS A 189 4.94 -14.86 -9.49
CA LYS A 189 3.76 -14.89 -8.61
C LYS A 189 3.72 -16.12 -7.69
N ASN A 190 4.88 -16.44 -7.11
CA ASN A 190 5.09 -17.71 -6.40
C ASN A 190 4.72 -17.60 -4.91
N THR A 191 3.73 -18.37 -4.50
CA THR A 191 3.24 -18.42 -3.11
C THR A 191 4.27 -18.97 -2.11
N ASP A 192 5.05 -19.98 -2.48
CA ASP A 192 6.06 -20.54 -1.57
C ASP A 192 7.17 -19.52 -1.30
N LYS A 193 7.60 -18.78 -2.32
CA LYS A 193 8.52 -17.63 -2.18
C LYS A 193 7.92 -16.56 -1.26
N PHE A 194 6.61 -16.26 -1.38
CA PHE A 194 5.95 -15.31 -0.48
C PHE A 194 6.03 -15.74 0.98
N VAL A 195 5.66 -16.99 1.26
CA VAL A 195 5.72 -17.56 2.61
C VAL A 195 7.16 -17.56 3.15
N GLU A 196 8.13 -17.89 2.30
CA GLU A 196 9.55 -17.87 2.65
C GLU A 196 10.02 -16.47 3.04
N VAL A 197 9.71 -15.45 2.23
CA VAL A 197 10.09 -14.05 2.46
C VAL A 197 9.56 -13.54 3.80
N VAL A 198 8.27 -13.75 4.07
CA VAL A 198 7.65 -13.32 5.35
C VAL A 198 8.30 -14.02 6.53
N ASN A 199 8.54 -15.33 6.42
CA ASN A 199 9.19 -16.11 7.47
C ASN A 199 10.64 -15.69 7.70
N ASN A 200 11.40 -15.40 6.64
CA ASN A 200 12.79 -14.95 6.72
C ASN A 200 12.88 -13.58 7.41
N TYR A 201 11.96 -12.66 7.08
CA TYR A 201 11.86 -11.37 7.75
C TYR A 201 11.58 -11.52 9.24
N ALA A 202 10.59 -12.35 9.62
CA ALA A 202 10.24 -12.58 11.01
C ALA A 202 11.39 -13.13 11.87
N ARG A 203 12.34 -13.87 11.28
CA ARG A 203 13.53 -14.38 11.98
C ARG A 203 14.50 -13.28 12.41
N LYS A 204 14.51 -12.13 11.73
CA LYS A 204 15.44 -11.01 12.02
C LYS A 204 15.18 -10.36 13.37
N PHE A 205 13.99 -10.56 13.91
CA PHE A 205 13.60 -9.99 15.19
C PHE A 205 13.71 -10.99 16.34
N LYS A 206 14.13 -12.24 16.11
CA LYS A 206 14.26 -13.26 17.17
C LYS A 206 15.15 -12.80 18.32
#